data_AF-A0A348TV53-F1
#
_entry.id   AF-A0A348TV53-F1
#
_cell.length_a   1.000
_cell.length_b   1.000
_cell.length_c   1.000
_cell.angle_alpha   90.00
_cell.angle_beta   90.00
_cell.angle_gamma   90.00
#
_symmetry.space_group_name_H-M   'P 1'
#
loop_
_entity.id
_entity.type
_entity.pdbx_description
1 polymer ?
#
loop_
_entity_poly.entity_id
_entity_poly.type
_entity_poly.pdbx_seq_one_letter_code
_entity_poly.pdbx_strand_id
1 'polypeptide(L)'
;NGFHSFTGGMEETTVVVSEDYIPALEKAMKGEKRLDKTRNLSSITLRLPNSSSDVIGLYYFFFKHIASAGVPIKEIISTTNEATFIVHSNDVNAAFATINTIKKPL
;
A
#
# COMPACT_ATOMS: atom_id res chain seq x y z
N ASN A 1 15.50 -10.71 -2.43
CA ASN A 1 15.00 -9.54 -1.69
C ASN A 1 13.73 -9.05 -2.33
N GLY A 2 12.58 -9.31 -1.71
CA GLY A 2 11.28 -8.83 -2.16
C GLY A 2 10.57 -8.03 -1.06
N PHE A 3 9.65 -7.16 -1.48
CA PHE A 3 8.73 -6.48 -0.58
C PHE A 3 7.83 -7.49 0.15
N HIS A 4 7.60 -7.25 1.43
CA HIS A 4 6.63 -7.97 2.24
C HIS A 4 6.03 -7.05 3.30
N SER A 5 4.78 -7.31 3.66
CA SER A 5 4.06 -6.66 4.75
C SER A 5 3.12 -7.68 5.38
N PHE A 6 2.96 -7.56 6.71
CA PHE A 6 2.03 -8.32 7.51
C PHE A 6 1.27 -7.33 8.39
N THR A 7 -0.04 -7.30 8.25
CA THR A 7 -0.93 -6.40 9.00
C THR A 7 -1.97 -7.25 9.72
N GLY A 8 -1.96 -7.21 11.05
CA GLY A 8 -3.00 -7.80 11.88
C GLY A 8 -4.08 -6.76 12.20
N GLY A 9 -5.32 -7.03 11.80
CA GLY A 9 -6.51 -6.31 12.24
C GLY A 9 -7.20 -7.00 13.41
N MET A 10 -8.33 -6.45 13.86
CA MET A 10 -9.14 -7.07 14.90
C MET A 10 -9.82 -8.37 14.44
N GLU A 11 -10.15 -8.45 13.15
CA GLU A 11 -10.95 -9.55 12.57
C GLU A 11 -10.18 -10.38 11.54
N GLU A 12 -9.16 -9.80 10.91
CA GLU A 12 -8.46 -10.40 9.79
C GLU A 12 -6.98 -10.06 9.79
N THR A 13 -6.22 -10.82 9.01
CA THR A 13 -4.81 -10.58 8.77
C THR A 13 -4.58 -10.47 7.27
N THR A 14 -3.89 -9.42 6.87
CA THR A 14 -3.50 -9.20 5.48
C THR A 14 -2.00 -9.37 5.34
N VAL A 15 -1.61 -10.20 4.37
CA VAL A 15 -0.20 -10.43 4.04
C VAL A 15 0.01 -10.05 2.58
N VAL A 16 0.88 -9.07 2.36
CA VAL A 16 1.27 -8.63 1.02
C VAL A 16 2.71 -9.05 0.79
N VAL A 17 2.96 -9.83 -0.26
CA VAL A 17 4.31 -10.33 -0.56
C VAL A 17 4.63 -10.25 -2.04
N SER A 18 5.91 -10.16 -2.36
CA SER A 18 6.40 -10.37 -3.73
C SER A 18 6.06 -11.78 -4.22
N GLU A 19 5.84 -11.92 -5.53
CA GLU A 19 5.40 -13.18 -6.17
C GLU A 19 6.24 -14.40 -5.76
N ASP A 20 7.56 -14.24 -5.68
CA ASP A 20 8.51 -15.31 -5.33
C ASP A 20 8.27 -15.91 -3.93
N TYR A 21 7.58 -15.20 -3.04
CA TYR A 21 7.25 -15.68 -1.69
C TYR A 21 5.90 -16.40 -1.61
N ILE A 22 5.07 -16.38 -2.67
CA ILE A 22 3.75 -17.01 -2.67
C ILE A 22 3.81 -18.50 -2.27
N PRO A 23 4.72 -19.35 -2.80
CA PRO A 23 4.75 -20.75 -2.43
C PRO A 23 5.02 -20.98 -0.93
N ALA A 24 5.90 -20.17 -0.34
CA ALA A 24 6.19 -20.23 1.09
C ALA A 24 5.00 -19.76 1.94
N LEU A 25 4.34 -18.67 1.51
CA LEU A 25 3.16 -18.13 2.18
C LEU A 25 2.00 -19.13 2.15
N GLU A 26 1.71 -19.75 1.00
CA GLU A 26 0.63 -20.74 0.87
C GLU A 26 0.87 -21.97 1.75
N LYS A 27 2.13 -22.38 1.91
CA LYS A 27 2.49 -23.45 2.85
C LYS A 27 2.26 -23.03 4.30
N ALA A 28 2.61 -21.80 4.66
CA ALA A 28 2.46 -21.28 6.02
C ALA A 28 0.99 -21.06 6.41
N MET A 29 0.13 -20.70 5.45
CA MET A 29 -1.31 -20.46 5.66
C MET A 29 -2.15 -21.74 5.56
N LYS A 30 -1.53 -22.92 5.50
CA LYS A 30 -2.25 -24.19 5.41
C LYS A 30 -3.07 -24.43 6.68
N GLY A 31 -4.38 -24.50 6.54
CA GLY A 31 -5.32 -24.67 7.67
C GLY A 31 -6.03 -23.38 8.07
N GLU A 32 -5.55 -22.22 7.59
CA GLU A 32 -6.20 -20.93 7.80
C GLU A 32 -7.37 -20.72 6.82
N LYS A 33 -8.35 -19.92 7.22
CA LYS A 33 -9.46 -19.51 6.34
C LYS A 33 -9.02 -18.31 5.49
N ARG A 34 -8.82 -18.53 4.20
CA ARG A 34 -8.53 -17.46 3.24
C ARG A 34 -9.79 -16.65 2.90
N LEU A 35 -9.79 -15.35 3.24
CA LEU A 35 -10.88 -14.43 2.94
C LEU A 35 -10.79 -13.86 1.51
N ASP A 36 -9.60 -13.38 1.11
CA ASP A 36 -9.33 -12.87 -0.24
C ASP A 36 -7.93 -13.31 -0.73
N LYS A 37 -7.73 -13.31 -2.05
CA LYS A 37 -6.40 -13.40 -2.69
C LYS A 37 -6.42 -12.62 -3.99
N THR A 38 -5.61 -11.57 -4.04
CA THR A 38 -5.41 -10.76 -5.23
C THR A 38 -3.98 -10.92 -5.76
N ARG A 39 -3.81 -10.99 -7.09
CA ARG A 39 -2.51 -10.99 -7.77
C ARG A 39 -2.47 -9.85 -8.79
N ASN A 40 -1.34 -9.72 -9.48
CA ASN A 40 -1.11 -8.65 -10.46
C ASN A 40 -1.28 -7.26 -9.83
N LEU A 41 -0.53 -7.06 -8.75
CA LEU A 41 -0.48 -5.82 -7.99
C LEU A 41 0.88 -5.16 -8.20
N SER A 42 0.88 -3.84 -8.11
CA SER A 42 2.07 -3.00 -8.07
C SER A 42 2.04 -2.15 -6.81
N SER A 43 3.23 -1.77 -6.32
CA SER A 43 3.37 -0.91 -5.15
C SER A 43 4.02 0.42 -5.53
N ILE A 44 3.55 1.50 -4.89
CA ILE A 44 4.16 2.83 -4.97
C ILE A 44 4.48 3.25 -3.55
N THR A 45 5.76 3.44 -3.24
CA THR A 45 6.21 3.86 -1.90
C THR A 45 6.62 5.32 -1.90
N LEU A 46 6.01 6.09 -1.01
CA LEU A 46 6.38 7.46 -0.70
C LEU A 46 7.18 7.50 0.60
N ARG A 47 8.32 8.20 0.57
CA ARG A 47 8.99 8.64 1.79
C ARG A 47 8.22 9.82 2.35
N LEU A 48 7.78 9.69 3.58
CA LEU A 48 7.23 10.77 4.38
C LEU A 48 8.38 11.60 4.97
N PRO A 49 8.15 12.88 5.29
CA PRO A 49 9.14 13.68 6.01
C PRO A 49 9.51 13.01 7.34
N ASN A 50 10.75 13.17 7.80
CA ASN A 50 11.29 12.56 9.03
C ASN A 50 10.58 12.99 10.35
N SER A 51 9.49 13.76 10.26
CA SER A 51 8.63 14.23 11.35
C SER A 51 7.13 13.97 11.05
N SER A 52 6.82 12.93 10.30
CA SER A 52 5.46 12.58 9.85
C SER A 52 4.44 12.38 10.98
N SER A 53 4.89 11.95 12.17
CA SER A 53 4.07 11.81 13.38
C SER A 53 3.66 13.14 14.01
N ASP A 54 4.35 14.23 13.67
CA ASP A 54 4.22 15.53 14.35
C ASP A 54 3.49 16.56 13.48
N VAL A 55 3.21 16.24 12.21
CA VAL A 55 2.51 17.13 11.28
C VAL A 55 1.01 16.78 11.25
N ILE A 56 0.23 17.55 12.01
CA ILE A 56 -1.24 17.45 12.00
C ILE A 56 -1.75 17.67 10.56
N GLY A 57 -2.60 16.76 10.09
CA GLY A 57 -3.25 16.86 8.77
C GLY A 57 -2.46 16.27 7.60
N LEU A 58 -1.26 15.72 7.82
CA LEU A 58 -0.44 15.12 6.77
C LEU A 58 -1.17 13.99 6.02
N TYR A 59 -1.72 13.01 6.74
CA TYR A 59 -2.46 11.90 6.15
C TYR A 59 -3.73 12.35 5.43
N TYR A 60 -4.44 13.33 6.00
CA TYR A 60 -5.62 13.93 5.37
C TYR A 60 -5.26 14.57 4.02
N PHE A 61 -4.16 15.33 3.96
CA PHE A 61 -3.69 15.97 2.73
C PHE A 61 -3.38 14.95 1.63
N PHE A 62 -2.67 13.86 1.96
CA PHE A 62 -2.36 12.79 1.01
C PHE A 62 -3.62 12.08 0.50
N PHE A 63 -4.48 11.62 1.42
CA PHE A 63 -5.67 10.85 1.04
C PHE A 63 -6.68 11.69 0.27
N LYS A 64 -6.83 12.98 0.60
CA LYS A 64 -7.69 13.91 -0.16
C LYS A 64 -7.23 14.03 -1.61
N HIS A 65 -5.93 14.22 -1.85
CA HIS A 65 -5.39 14.35 -3.21
C HIS A 65 -5.56 13.05 -4.01
N ILE A 66 -5.26 11.90 -3.39
CA ILE A 66 -5.43 10.60 -4.05
C ILE A 66 -6.90 10.35 -4.42
N ALA A 67 -7.81 10.60 -3.47
CA ALA A 67 -9.25 10.46 -3.70
C ALA A 67 -9.75 11.36 -4.83
N SER A 68 -9.27 12.61 -4.90
CA SER A 68 -9.68 13.56 -5.94
C SER A 68 -9.27 13.15 -7.36
N ALA A 69 -8.27 12.29 -7.51
CA ALA A 69 -7.82 11.81 -8.82
C ALA A 69 -8.50 10.51 -9.27
N GLY A 70 -9.33 9.89 -8.43
CA GLY A 70 -10.10 8.70 -8.81
C GLY A 70 -9.28 7.42 -9.01
N VAL A 71 -8.07 7.35 -8.45
CA VAL A 71 -7.22 6.15 -8.55
C VAL A 71 -7.71 5.08 -7.57
N PRO A 72 -8.04 3.86 -8.03
CA PRO A 72 -8.46 2.78 -7.14
C PRO A 72 -7.26 2.24 -6.35
N ILE A 73 -7.22 2.53 -5.05
CA ILE A 73 -6.23 1.98 -4.12
C ILE A 73 -6.79 0.70 -3.51
N LYS A 74 -6.05 -0.40 -3.64
CA LYS A 74 -6.42 -1.69 -3.02
C LYS A 74 -6.06 -1.70 -1.54
N GLU A 75 -4.88 -1.19 -1.19
CA GLU A 75 -4.41 -1.15 0.19
C GLU A 75 -3.37 -0.04 0.43
N ILE A 76 -3.29 0.44 1.67
CA ILE A 76 -2.33 1.44 2.11
C ILE A 76 -1.61 0.89 3.34
N ILE A 77 -0.28 0.79 3.24
CA ILE A 77 0.59 0.32 4.32
C ILE A 77 1.43 1.51 4.76
N SER A 78 1.22 1.99 5.99
CA SER A 78 2.01 3.08 6.57
C SER A 78 2.96 2.55 7.63
N THR A 79 4.23 2.93 7.53
CA THR A 79 5.21 2.82 8.60
C THR A 79 5.49 4.22 9.16
N THR A 80 6.49 4.35 10.04
CA THR A 80 6.90 5.65 10.59
C THR A 80 7.24 6.65 9.50
N ASN A 81 8.01 6.24 8.48
CA ASN A 81 8.60 7.19 7.52
C ASN A 81 8.19 6.93 6.08
N GLU A 82 7.35 5.93 5.82
CA GLU A 82 6.97 5.56 4.47
C GLU A 82 5.50 5.16 4.41
N ALA A 83 4.83 5.58 3.35
CA ALA A 83 3.50 5.11 2.98
C ALA A 83 3.62 4.36 1.65
N THR A 84 3.17 3.11 1.63
CA THR A 84 3.13 2.26 0.44
C THR A 84 1.68 2.06 0.01
N PHE A 85 1.40 2.38 -1.25
CA PHE A 85 0.09 2.23 -1.88
C PHE A 85 0.13 1.00 -2.79
N ILE A 86 -0.81 0.09 -2.58
CA ILE A 86 -0.99 -1.11 -3.40
C ILE A 86 -2.12 -0.85 -4.38
N VAL A 87 -1.84 -1.07 -5.67
CA VAL A 87 -2.78 -0.86 -6.78
C VAL A 87 -2.72 -2.05 -7.73
N HIS A 88 -3.74 -2.22 -8.58
CA HIS A 88 -3.59 -3.14 -9.70
C HIS A 88 -2.49 -2.65 -10.64
N SER A 89 -1.70 -3.58 -11.19
CA SER A 89 -0.60 -3.22 -12.08
C SER A 89 -1.05 -2.41 -13.30
N ASN A 90 -2.30 -2.58 -13.75
CA ASN A 90 -2.86 -1.80 -14.86
C ASN A 90 -3.08 -0.32 -14.50
N ASP A 91 -3.26 0.00 -13.21
CA ASP A 91 -3.54 1.35 -12.72
C ASP A 91 -2.27 2.06 -12.23
N VAL A 92 -1.11 1.38 -12.21
CA VAL A 92 0.12 1.89 -11.60
C VAL A 92 0.59 3.21 -12.19
N ASN A 93 0.46 3.40 -13.50
CA ASN A 93 0.89 4.62 -14.17
C ASN A 93 0.01 5.82 -13.78
N ALA A 94 -1.31 5.63 -13.73
CA ALA A 94 -2.24 6.66 -13.30
C ALA A 94 -2.01 6.98 -11.81
N ALA A 95 -1.88 5.95 -10.97
CA ALA A 95 -1.57 6.09 -9.56
C ALA A 95 -0.28 6.87 -9.31
N PHE A 96 0.78 6.54 -10.04
CA PHE A 96 2.08 7.20 -9.93
C PHE A 96 2.01 8.66 -10.36
N ALA A 97 1.32 8.96 -11.47
CA ALA A 97 1.13 10.34 -11.94
C ALA A 97 0.43 11.19 -10.88
N THR A 98 -0.69 10.70 -10.33
CA THR A 98 -1.42 11.35 -9.23
C THR A 98 -0.57 11.53 -7.99
N ILE A 99 0.10 10.48 -7.52
CA ILE A 99 0.89 10.54 -6.30
C ILE A 99 2.06 11.54 -6.46
N ASN A 100 2.62 11.66 -7.65
CA ASN A 100 3.69 12.62 -7.92
C ASN A 100 3.23 14.08 -7.91
N THR A 101 1.95 14.38 -8.20
CA THR A 101 1.47 15.77 -8.07
C THR A 101 1.50 16.23 -6.62
N ILE A 102 1.46 15.31 -5.65
CA ILE A 102 1.53 15.64 -4.23
C ILE A 102 2.93 16.15 -3.82
N LYS A 103 3.99 15.72 -4.52
CA LYS A 103 5.37 16.18 -4.26
C LYS A 103 5.67 17.58 -4.81
N LYS A 104 4.89 18.05 -5.77
CA LYS A 104 5.03 19.40 -6.33
C LYS A 104 3.87 20.23 -5.81
N PRO A 105 4.03 21.01 -4.73
CA PRO A 105 3.01 21.99 -4.38
C PRO A 105 2.83 22.91 -5.59
N LEU A 106 1.58 23.09 -6.01
CA LEU A 106 1.19 24.15 -6.94
C LEU A 106 1.58 25.51 -6.37
#